data_AF-A0A933TEW0-F1
#
_entry.id   AF-A0A933TEW0-F1
#
_cell.length_a   1.000
_cell.length_b   1.000
_cell.length_c   1.000
_cell.angle_alpha   90.00
_cell.angle_beta   90.00
_cell.angle_gamma   90.00
#
_symmetry.space_group_name_H-M   'P 1'
#
loop_
_entity.id
_entity.type
_entity.pdbx_description
1 polymer ?
#
loop_
_entity_poly.entity_id
_entity_poly.type
_entity_poly.pdbx_seq_one_letter_code
_entity_poly.pdbx_strand_id
1 'polypeptide(L)'
;MSPKERIKIRGLARLAAWIFGAWGAVVTAKALYDLFLGEPESNLFSPRKWEFVTQAQWLRYGGFELAYGLALLGLAWYCLAFSRLLPETIERPRQEPEFRLFD
;
A
#
# COMPACT_ATOMS: atom_id res chain seq x y z
N MET A 1 5.72 25.01 -33.24
CA MET A 1 5.36 24.78 -31.81
C MET A 1 5.33 23.29 -31.58
N SER A 2 5.96 22.78 -30.51
CA SER A 2 5.82 21.37 -30.13
C SER A 2 4.35 21.05 -29.78
N PRO A 3 3.78 19.92 -30.21
CA PRO A 3 2.43 19.52 -29.82
C PRO A 3 2.34 19.40 -28.29
N LYS A 4 1.27 19.94 -27.70
CA LYS A 4 1.00 19.83 -26.25
C LYS A 4 0.12 18.61 -25.97
N GLU A 5 0.35 17.97 -24.83
CA GLU A 5 -0.50 16.91 -24.30
C GLU A 5 -1.10 17.29 -22.95
N ARG A 6 -2.29 16.76 -22.66
CA ARG A 6 -3.01 16.99 -21.40
C ARG A 6 -2.93 15.76 -20.51
N ILE A 7 -2.43 15.93 -19.29
CA ILE A 7 -2.21 14.83 -18.33
C ILE A 7 -3.06 15.03 -17.10
N LYS A 8 -3.75 13.97 -16.65
CA LYS A 8 -4.50 13.95 -15.39
C LYS A 8 -3.57 13.66 -14.21
N ILE A 9 -3.20 14.69 -13.44
CA ILE A 9 -2.29 14.52 -12.29
C ILE A 9 -3.07 14.15 -11.03
N ARG A 10 -4.20 14.81 -10.76
CA ARG A 10 -5.01 14.50 -9.57
C ARG A 10 -5.46 13.05 -9.52
N GLY A 11 -5.81 12.48 -10.69
CA GLY A 11 -6.20 11.08 -10.82
C GLY A 11 -5.14 10.11 -10.30
N LEU A 12 -3.86 10.40 -10.54
CA LEU A 12 -2.75 9.56 -10.08
C LEU A 12 -2.65 9.53 -8.55
N ALA A 13 -2.73 10.69 -7.90
CA ALA A 13 -2.72 10.77 -6.43
C ALA A 13 -3.93 10.05 -5.80
N ARG A 14 -5.12 10.18 -6.41
CA ARG A 14 -6.32 9.47 -5.95
C ARG A 14 -6.22 7.95 -6.14
N LEU A 15 -5.67 7.51 -7.26
CA LEU A 15 -5.44 6.09 -7.53
C LEU A 15 -4.46 5.48 -6.53
N ALA A 16 -3.32 6.14 -6.32
CA ALA A 16 -2.33 5.73 -5.32
C ALA A 16 -2.96 5.63 -3.93
N ALA A 17 -3.78 6.62 -3.54
CA ALA A 17 -4.48 6.58 -2.28
C ALA A 17 -5.43 5.38 -2.14
N TRP A 18 -6.17 5.01 -3.19
CA TRP A 18 -7.03 3.83 -3.16
C TRP A 18 -6.24 2.54 -3.02
N ILE A 19 -5.11 2.41 -3.72
CA ILE A 19 -4.23 1.24 -3.62
C ILE A 19 -3.69 1.11 -2.20
N PHE A 20 -3.09 2.19 -1.66
CA PHE A 20 -2.57 2.19 -0.30
C PHE A 20 -3.66 2.01 0.76
N GLY A 21 -4.82 2.63 0.56
CA GLY A 21 -5.94 2.56 1.49
C GLY A 21 -6.53 1.16 1.55
N ALA A 22 -6.82 0.54 0.41
CA ALA A 22 -7.38 -0.80 0.35
C ALA A 22 -6.40 -1.84 0.91
N TRP A 23 -5.13 -1.80 0.50
CA TRP A 23 -4.13 -2.73 0.99
C TRP A 23 -3.80 -2.52 2.48
N GLY A 24 -3.61 -1.25 2.87
CA GLY A 24 -3.38 -0.88 4.26
C GLY A 24 -4.51 -1.32 5.18
N ALA A 25 -5.77 -1.21 4.75
CA ALA A 25 -6.92 -1.67 5.52
C ALA A 25 -6.93 -3.19 5.71
N VAL A 26 -6.69 -3.96 4.65
CA VAL A 26 -6.62 -5.43 4.71
C VAL A 26 -5.51 -5.88 5.66
N VAL A 27 -4.30 -5.34 5.50
CA VAL A 27 -3.16 -5.70 6.35
C VAL A 27 -3.40 -5.30 7.79
N THR A 28 -3.90 -4.08 8.04
CA THR A 28 -4.20 -3.61 9.40
C THR A 28 -5.22 -4.51 10.09
N ALA A 29 -6.32 -4.87 9.41
CA ALA A 29 -7.33 -5.75 9.96
C ALA A 29 -6.77 -7.14 10.28
N LYS A 30 -5.97 -7.72 9.38
CA LYS A 30 -5.30 -9.00 9.59
C LYS A 30 -4.30 -8.94 10.76
N ALA A 31 -3.50 -7.88 10.85
CA ALA A 31 -2.55 -7.70 11.94
C ALA A 31 -3.25 -7.57 13.31
N LEU A 32 -4.37 -6.84 13.37
CA LEU A 32 -5.19 -6.77 14.58
C LEU A 32 -5.76 -8.15 14.95
N TYR A 33 -6.22 -8.93 13.97
CA TYR A 33 -6.64 -10.30 14.21
C TYR A 33 -5.49 -11.12 14.80
N ASP A 34 -4.31 -11.12 14.19
CA ASP A 34 -3.15 -11.88 14.67
C ASP A 34 -2.69 -11.48 16.08
N LEU A 35 -2.78 -10.19 16.42
CA LEU A 35 -2.36 -9.68 17.72
C LEU A 35 -3.32 -10.05 18.86
N PHE A 36 -4.62 -10.16 18.59
CA PHE A 36 -5.63 -10.31 19.65
C PHE A 36 -6.36 -11.65 19.66
N LEU A 37 -6.52 -12.31 18.50
CA LEU A 37 -7.39 -13.48 18.33
C LEU A 37 -6.71 -14.62 17.57
N GLY A 38 -5.76 -14.30 16.69
CA GLY A 38 -5.15 -15.22 15.75
C GLY A 38 -4.05 -16.07 16.35
N GLU A 39 -3.82 -17.20 15.70
CA GLU A 39 -2.72 -18.13 15.98
C GLU A 39 -2.07 -18.55 14.66
N PRO A 40 -0.77 -18.86 14.64
CA PRO A 40 -0.09 -19.28 13.43
C PRO A 40 -0.64 -20.62 12.95
N GLU A 41 -0.82 -20.76 11.63
CA GLU A 41 -1.25 -22.02 11.00
C GLU A 41 -0.32 -23.19 11.33
N SER A 42 0.96 -22.91 11.67
CA SER A 42 1.91 -23.91 12.14
C SER A 42 1.40 -24.70 13.34
N ASN A 43 0.48 -24.15 14.16
CA ASN A 43 -0.14 -24.85 15.28
C ASN A 43 -0.93 -26.09 14.83
N LEU A 44 -1.42 -26.13 13.58
CA LEU A 44 -2.12 -27.29 13.01
C LEU A 44 -1.18 -28.48 12.76
N PHE A 45 0.12 -28.23 12.69
CA PHE A 45 1.14 -29.22 12.35
C PHE A 45 2.02 -29.61 13.55
N SER A 46 1.71 -29.12 14.75
CA SER A 46 2.47 -29.37 15.98
C SER A 46 1.60 -30.05 17.06
N PRO A 47 2.13 -31.04 17.80
CA PRO A 47 1.43 -31.63 18.95
C PRO A 47 1.09 -30.63 20.06
N ARG A 48 1.83 -29.52 20.16
CA ARG A 48 1.60 -28.44 21.13
C ARG A 48 1.57 -27.10 20.44
N LYS A 49 0.72 -26.19 20.91
CA LYS A 49 0.72 -24.80 20.42
C LYS A 49 2.08 -24.13 20.62
N TRP A 50 2.46 -23.27 19.67
CA TRP A 50 3.64 -22.41 19.73
C TRP A 50 4.99 -23.14 19.68
N GLU A 51 5.02 -24.38 19.18
CA GLU A 51 6.23 -25.19 19.11
C GLU A 51 7.18 -24.72 17.98
N PHE A 52 6.64 -24.41 16.80
CA PHE A 52 7.43 -23.92 15.67
C PHE A 52 7.60 -22.40 15.66
N VAL A 53 6.49 -21.68 15.84
CA VAL A 53 6.47 -20.23 15.95
C VAL A 53 6.08 -19.89 17.38
N THR A 54 7.00 -19.30 18.13
CA THR A 54 6.71 -18.89 19.51
C THR A 54 5.74 -17.73 19.52
N GLN A 55 4.97 -17.59 20.62
CA GLN A 55 4.06 -16.47 20.79
C GLN A 55 4.77 -15.11 20.66
N ALA A 56 6.01 -14.99 21.15
CA ALA A 56 6.79 -13.77 21.03
C ALA A 56 7.16 -13.44 19.57
N GLN A 57 7.49 -14.44 18.75
CA GLN A 57 7.74 -14.25 17.31
C GLN A 57 6.45 -13.86 16.58
N TRP A 58 5.34 -14.50 16.91
CA TRP A 58 4.02 -14.18 16.35
C TRP A 58 3.61 -12.74 16.63
N LEU A 59 3.69 -12.31 17.89
CA LEU A 59 3.35 -10.94 18.29
C LEU A 59 4.29 -9.90 17.65
N ARG A 60 5.58 -10.21 17.50
CA ARG A 60 6.52 -9.34 16.80
C ARG A 60 6.15 -9.19 15.32
N TYR A 61 5.75 -10.28 14.67
CA TYR A 61 5.29 -10.27 13.29
C TYR A 61 3.98 -9.50 13.12
N GLY A 62 2.97 -9.77 13.94
CA GLY A 62 1.71 -9.02 13.94
C GLY A 62 1.91 -7.53 14.22
N GLY A 63 2.85 -7.18 15.12
CA GLY A 63 3.21 -5.78 15.39
C GLY A 63 3.87 -5.10 14.18
N PHE A 64 4.74 -5.81 13.46
CA PHE A 64 5.31 -5.33 12.20
C PHE A 64 4.23 -5.10 11.15
N GLU A 65 3.33 -6.06 10.94
CA GLU A 65 2.24 -5.93 9.97
C GLU A 65 1.31 -4.77 10.32
N LEU A 66 1.01 -4.57 11.61
CA LEU A 66 0.20 -3.44 12.07
C LEU A 66 0.89 -2.12 11.73
N ALA A 67 2.17 -1.97 12.03
CA ALA A 67 2.93 -0.76 11.72
C ALA A 67 2.97 -0.49 10.21
N TYR A 68 3.19 -1.53 9.40
CA TYR A 68 3.18 -1.43 7.94
C TYR A 68 1.80 -1.05 7.40
N GLY A 69 0.73 -1.68 7.85
CA GLY A 69 -0.65 -1.36 7.46
C GLY A 69 -1.03 0.08 7.80
N LEU A 70 -0.69 0.54 9.01
CA LEU A 70 -0.92 1.92 9.43
C LEU A 70 -0.11 2.93 8.61
N ALA A 71 1.14 2.60 8.25
CA ALA A 71 1.94 3.45 7.37
C ALA A 71 1.31 3.61 5.99
N LEU A 72 0.77 2.53 5.41
CA LEU A 72 0.02 2.58 4.15
C LEU A 72 -1.24 3.43 4.26
N LEU A 73 -2.00 3.29 5.35
CA LEU A 73 -3.19 4.14 5.59
C LEU A 73 -2.80 5.61 5.74
N GLY A 74 -1.67 5.90 6.40
CA GLY A 74 -1.10 7.24 6.48
C GLY A 74 -0.73 7.80 5.10
N LEU A 75 -0.09 7.00 4.24
CA LEU A 75 0.21 7.38 2.85
C LEU A 75 -1.06 7.59 2.04
N ALA A 76 -2.08 6.75 2.21
CA ALA A 76 -3.36 6.89 1.55
C ALA A 76 -4.02 8.24 1.91
N TRP A 77 -4.06 8.56 3.20
CA TRP A 77 -4.56 9.84 3.69
C TRP A 77 -3.76 11.01 3.15
N TYR A 78 -2.43 10.92 3.19
CA TYR A 78 -1.54 11.95 2.63
C TYR A 78 -1.81 12.17 1.14
N CYS A 79 -1.88 11.10 0.34
CA CYS A 79 -2.18 11.20 -1.09
C CYS A 79 -3.55 11.83 -1.36
N LEU A 80 -4.59 11.50 -0.58
CA LEU A 80 -5.91 12.13 -0.69
C LEU A 80 -5.86 13.61 -0.33
N ALA A 81 -5.21 13.97 0.77
CA ALA A 81 -5.05 15.35 1.20
C ALA A 81 -4.30 16.16 0.14
N PHE A 82 -3.18 15.64 -0.34
CA PHE A 82 -2.35 16.26 -1.37
C PHE A 82 -3.08 16.39 -2.70
N SER A 83 -3.93 15.42 -3.08
CA SER A 83 -4.71 15.46 -4.33
C SER A 83 -5.63 16.70 -4.43
N ARG A 84 -6.05 17.27 -3.29
CA ARG A 84 -6.88 18.48 -3.24
C ARG A 84 -6.11 19.73 -3.68
N LEU A 85 -4.79 19.72 -3.53
CA LEU A 85 -3.90 20.82 -3.95
C LEU A 85 -3.53 20.72 -5.43
N LEU A 86 -3.75 19.57 -6.06
CA LEU A 86 -3.35 19.34 -7.44
C LEU A 86 -4.43 19.78 -8.43
N PRO A 87 -4.05 20.36 -9.58
CA PRO A 87 -4.98 20.59 -10.68
C PRO A 87 -5.45 19.25 -11.26
N GLU A 88 -6.68 19.23 -11.80
CA GLU A 88 -7.22 18.04 -12.45
C GLU A 88 -6.34 17.62 -13.63
N THR A 89 -5.91 18.59 -14.44
CA THR A 89 -5.07 18.38 -15.60
C THR A 89 -3.99 19.44 -15.73
N ILE A 90 -2.84 19.06 -16.29
CA ILE A 90 -1.81 20.00 -16.77
C ILE A 90 -1.58 19.81 -18.27
N GLU A 91 -1.12 20.86 -18.92
CA GLU A 91 -0.63 20.80 -20.31
C GLU A 91 0.89 20.81 -20.29
N ARG A 92 1.53 19.85 -20.95
CA ARG A 92 2.99 19.84 -21.13
C ARG A 92 3.35 19.63 -22.60
N PRO A 93 4.54 20.08 -23.05
CA PRO A 93 5.07 19.69 -24.36
C PRO A 93 5.16 18.17 -24.42
N ARG A 94 4.67 17.57 -25.51
CA ARG A 94 4.79 16.13 -25.72
C ARG A 94 6.27 15.76 -25.76
N GLN A 95 6.69 14.87 -24.87
CA GLN A 95 8.01 14.26 -24.95
C GLN A 95 7.92 13.06 -25.91
N GLU A 96 8.77 13.05 -26.94
CA GLU A 96 9.00 11.83 -27.73
C GLU A 96 9.61 10.78 -26.79
N PRO A 97 9.19 9.51 -26.87
CA PRO A 97 9.82 8.46 -26.10
C PRO A 97 11.30 8.37 -26.47
N GLU A 98 12.17 8.49 -25.46
CA GLU A 98 13.64 8.42 -25.63
C GLU A 98 14.10 7.04 -26.12
N PHE A 99 13.24 6.02 -26.00
CA PHE A 99 13.50 4.66 -26.43
C PHE A 99 12.35 4.13 -27.30
N ARG A 100 12.66 3.76 -28.54
CA ARG A 100 11.79 2.97 -29.41
C ARG A 100 12.27 1.53 -29.30
N LEU A 101 11.46 0.67 -28.67
CA LEU A 101 11.79 -0.73 -28.38
C LEU A 101 12.04 -1.61 -29.63
N PHE A 102 11.85 -1.07 -30.83
CA PHE A 102 11.88 -1.80 -32.10
C PHE A 102 12.54 -1.03 -33.25
N ASP A 103 13.41 -0.06 -32.96
CA ASP A 103 14.30 0.52 -33.99
C ASP A 103 15.58 -0.33 -34.14
#